data_AF-A0A6C0IUE6-F1
#
_entry.id   AF-A0A6C0IUE6-F1
#
_cell.length_a   1.000
_cell.length_b   1.000
_cell.length_c   1.000
_cell.angle_alpha   90.00
_cell.angle_beta   90.00
_cell.angle_gamma   90.00
#
_symmetry.space_group_name_H-M   'P 1'
#
loop_
_entity.id
_entity.type
_entity.pdbx_description
1 polymer ?
#
loop_
_entity_poly.entity_id
_entity_poly.type
_entity_poly.pdbx_seq_one_letter_code
_entity_poly.pdbx_strand_id
1 'polypeptide(L)' 'MEITEDTIKKLDAESDKIYKERCDIIKVIDKDIDNLKESIRLSKIWTNFKYNKCQYTPEVYHMIKKYI' A
#
# COMPACT_ATOMS: atom_id res chain seq x y z
N MET A 1 -9.95 4.30 -13.11
CA MET A 1 -10.89 4.72 -12.03
C MET A 1 -10.18 5.78 -11.21
N GLU A 2 -10.78 6.96 -10.98
CA GLU A 2 -10.13 7.98 -10.14
C GLU A 2 -10.16 7.53 -8.68
N ILE A 3 -8.97 7.28 -8.11
CA ILE A 3 -8.81 6.97 -6.69
C ILE A 3 -8.93 8.28 -5.91
N THR A 4 -10.08 8.52 -5.30
CA THR A 4 -10.35 9.70 -4.45
C THR A 4 -10.05 9.40 -2.98
N GLU A 5 -9.84 10.45 -2.18
CA GLU A 5 -9.59 10.35 -0.73
C GLU A 5 -10.71 9.62 0.03
N ASP A 6 -11.95 9.69 -0.45
CA ASP A 6 -13.09 8.97 0.13
C ASP A 6 -12.98 7.45 0.01
N THR A 7 -12.18 6.96 -0.95
CA THR A 7 -12.03 5.52 -1.22
C THR A 7 -10.94 4.89 -0.35
N ILE A 8 -9.92 5.68 0.04
CA ILE A 8 -8.78 5.21 0.83
C ILE A 8 -8.77 5.94 2.16
N LYS A 9 -9.32 5.30 3.19
CA LYS A 9 -9.24 5.83 4.56
C LYS A 9 -7.78 5.86 5.04
N LYS A 10 -7.42 6.96 5.71
CA LYS A 10 -6.17 7.08 6.45
C LYS A 10 -6.14 6.08 7.61
N LEU A 11 -5.00 5.47 7.89
CA LEU A 11 -4.87 4.55 9.02
C LEU A 11 -4.61 5.37 10.31
N ASP A 12 -5.11 4.90 11.46
CA ASP A 12 -5.08 5.67 12.72
C ASP A 12 -3.67 6.09 13.15
N ALA A 13 -2.66 5.24 12.94
CA ALA A 13 -1.27 5.49 13.29
C ALA A 13 -0.44 6.12 12.15
N GLU A 14 -1.09 6.51 11.06
CA GLU A 14 -0.41 7.00 9.86
C GLU A 14 -0.20 8.52 9.93
N SER A 15 1.03 8.99 9.70
CA SER A 15 1.26 10.42 9.47
C SER A 15 0.75 10.85 8.10
N ASP A 16 0.48 12.14 7.87
CA ASP A 16 0.04 12.62 6.55
C ASP A 16 1.03 12.28 5.43
N LYS A 17 2.33 12.29 5.77
CA LYS A 17 3.40 11.88 4.85
C LYS A 17 3.23 10.41 4.43
N ILE A 18 3.08 9.51 5.40
CA ILE A 18 2.94 8.07 5.13
C ILE A 18 1.64 7.81 4.36
N TYR A 19 0.56 8.51 4.71
CA TYR A 19 -0.73 8.41 4.01
C TYR A 19 -0.59 8.79 2.54
N LYS A 20 0.07 9.91 2.24
CA LYS A 20 0.32 10.33 0.85
C LYS A 20 1.15 9.29 0.09
N GLU A 21 2.25 8.83 0.68
CA GLU A 21 3.09 7.79 0.07
C GLU A 21 2.33 6.49 -0.17
N ARG A 22 1.44 6.10 0.76
CA ARG A 22 0.59 4.92 0.61
C ARG A 22 -0.45 5.11 -0.49
N CYS A 23 -1.06 6.28 -0.61
CA CYS A 23 -1.98 6.56 -1.72
C CYS A 23 -1.28 6.51 -3.07
N ASP A 24 -0.05 7.03 -3.15
CA ASP A 24 0.76 6.97 -4.37
C ASP A 24 1.12 5.52 -4.71
N ILE A 25 1.49 4.68 -3.72
CA ILE A 25 1.77 3.27 -3.99
C ILE A 25 0.52 2.49 -4.40
N ILE A 26 -0.66 2.79 -3.83
CA ILE A 26 -1.92 2.16 -4.25
C ILE A 26 -2.17 2.42 -5.73
N LYS A 27 -1.96 3.66 -6.22
CA LYS A 27 -2.11 3.99 -7.64
C LYS A 27 -1.14 3.21 -8.54
N VAL A 28 0.08 2.97 -8.08
CA VAL A 28 1.07 2.17 -8.83
C VAL A 28 0.66 0.72 -8.89
N ILE A 29 0.26 0.14 -7.75
CA ILE A 29 -0.17 -1.27 -7.66
C ILE A 29 -1.43 -1.49 -8.50
N ASP A 30 -2.40 -0.58 -8.39
CA ASP A 30 -3.69 -0.69 -9.07
C ASP A 30 -3.55 -0.65 -10.60
N LYS A 31 -2.61 0.14 -11.12
CA LYS A 31 -2.28 0.13 -12.56
C LYS A 31 -1.72 -1.21 -13.04
N ASP A 32 -1.10 -1.99 -12.17
CA ASP A 32 -0.46 -3.26 -12.52
C ASP A 32 -1.40 -4.45 -12.34
N ILE A 33 -2.25 -4.44 -11.30
CA ILE A 33 -3.13 -5.58 -10.97
C ILE A 33 -4.62 -5.35 -11.29
N ASP A 34 -5.01 -4.12 -11.62
CA ASP A 34 -6.39 -3.68 -11.90
C ASP A 34 -7.42 -4.18 -10.86
N ASN A 35 -7.02 -4.15 -9.58
CA ASN A 35 -7.82 -4.62 -8.47
C ASN A 35 -7.59 -3.78 -7.22
N LEU A 36 -8.43 -2.77 -7.04
CA LEU A 36 -8.28 -1.80 -5.96
C LEU A 36 -8.28 -2.42 -4.56
N LYS A 37 -9.12 -3.43 -4.31
CA LYS A 37 -9.18 -4.10 -3.01
C LYS A 37 -7.84 -4.75 -2.68
N GLU A 38 -7.24 -5.41 -3.66
CA GLU A 38 -5.94 -6.05 -3.52
C GLU A 38 -4.81 -5.01 -3.44
N SER A 39 -4.90 -3.92 -4.20
CA SER A 39 -3.95 -2.79 -4.15
C SER A 39 -3.90 -2.17 -2.76
N ILE A 40 -5.07 -1.98 -2.14
CA ILE A 40 -5.17 -1.50 -0.75
C ILE A 40 -4.55 -2.53 0.20
N ARG A 41 -4.81 -3.83 0.03
CA ARG A 41 -4.22 -4.88 0.87
C ARG A 41 -2.69 -4.87 0.80
N LEU A 42 -2.12 -4.84 -0.40
CA LEU A 42 -0.67 -4.83 -0.62
C LEU A 42 -0.02 -3.54 -0.11
N SER A 43 -0.68 -2.39 -0.26
CA SER A 43 -0.16 -1.12 0.27
C SER A 43 -0.01 -1.10 1.80
N LYS A 44 -0.91 -1.80 2.52
CA LYS A 44 -0.81 -1.95 3.98
C LYS A 44 0.42 -2.78 4.37
N ILE A 45 0.66 -3.88 3.64
CA ILE A 45 1.83 -4.74 3.84
C ILE A 45 3.11 -3.95 3.56
N TRP A 46 3.14 -3.21 2.46
CA TRP A 46 4.25 -2.33 2.11
C TRP A 46 4.51 -1.27 3.18
N THR A 47 3.47 -0.62 3.70
CA THR A 47 3.58 0.40 4.75
C THR A 47 4.14 -0.19 6.04
N ASN A 48 3.66 -1.37 6.43
CA ASN A 48 4.17 -2.08 7.60
C ASN A 48 5.62 -2.52 7.45
N PHE A 49 5.99 -3.00 6.26
CA PHE A 49 7.37 -3.36 5.95
C PHE A 49 8.30 -2.13 6.03
N LYS A 50 7.93 -1.02 5.37
CA LYS A 50 8.76 0.17 5.25
C LYS A 50 8.88 0.97 6.55
N TYR A 51 7.77 1.20 7.26
CA TYR A 51 7.73 2.10 8.43
C TYR A 51 7.66 1.37 9.77
N ASN A 52 6.96 0.24 9.82
CA ASN A 52 6.75 -0.50 11.08
C ASN A 52 7.78 -1.63 11.28
N LYS A 53 8.72 -1.79 10.33
CA LYS A 53 9.79 -2.82 10.34
C LYS A 53 9.23 -4.25 10.49
N CYS A 54 8.01 -4.48 10.04
CA CYS A 54 7.41 -5.80 10.07
C CYS A 54 8.12 -6.74 9.10
N GLN A 55 8.37 -7.96 9.53
CA GLN A 55 8.88 -9.03 8.67
C GLN A 55 7.72 -9.87 8.16
N TYR A 56 7.84 -10.30 6.92
CA TYR A 56 6.85 -11.13 6.25
C TYR A 56 7.53 -12.38 5.71
N THR A 57 6.74 -13.42 5.45
CA THR A 57 7.26 -14.61 4.77
C THR A 57 7.79 -14.23 3.38
N PRO A 58 8.74 -15.01 2.83
CA PRO A 58 9.31 -14.72 1.51
C PRO A 58 8.26 -14.53 0.41
N GLU A 59 7.16 -15.27 0.45
CA GLU A 59 6.07 -15.19 -0.53
C GLU A 59 5.39 -13.84 -0.49
N VAL A 60 5.03 -13.37 0.71
CA VAL A 60 4.38 -12.06 0.90
C VAL A 60 5.34 -10.93 0.56
N TYR A 61 6.63 -11.07 0.90
CA TYR A 61 7.64 -10.10 0.51
C TYR A 61 7.78 -10.00 -1.01
N HIS A 62 7.80 -11.13 -1.74
CA HIS A 62 7.89 -11.13 -3.20
C HIS A 62 6.72 -10.38 -3.87
N MET A 63 5.51 -10.41 -3.27
CA MET A 63 4.35 -9.68 -3.78
C MET A 63 4.58 -8.16 -3.76
N ILE A 64 5.25 -7.65 -2.72
CA ILE A 64 5.47 -6.20 -2.54
C ILE A 64 6.85 -5.73 -3.02
N LYS A 65 7.81 -6.63 -3.22
CA LYS A 65 9.22 -6.33 -3.54
C LYS A 65 9.37 -5.42 -4.76
N LYS A 66 8.52 -5.59 -5.77
CA LYS A 66 8.53 -4.74 -6.98
C LYS A 66 8.12 -3.29 -6.75
N TYR A 67 7.59 -2.96 -5.56
CA TYR A 67 7.08 -1.65 -5.18
C TYR A 67 7.89 -0.99 -4.04
N ILE A 68 9.01 -1.61 -3.61
CA ILE A 68 9.93 -1.09 -2.58
C ILE A 68 11.02 -0.29 -3.28
#